data_AF-A0A358EDS6-F1
#
_entry.id   AF-A0A358EDS6-F1
#
_cell.length_a   1.000
_cell.length_b   1.000
_cell.length_c   1.000
_cell.angle_alpha   90.00
_cell.angle_beta   90.00
_cell.angle_gamma   90.00
#
_symmetry.space_group_name_H-M   'P 1'
#
loop_
_entity.id
_entity.type
_entity.pdbx_description
1 polymer ?
#
loop_
_entity_poly.entity_id
_entity_poly.type
_entity_poly.pdbx_seq_one_letter_code
_entity_poly.pdbx_strand_id
1 'polypeptide(L)' 'MAYDLIALLKSGVTPLYLAPQAGVSESPFRRLCRRFGADILVSEFVSAAGIVQN' A
#
# COMPACT_ATOMS: atom_id res chain seq x y z
N MET A 1 -14.48 -3.64 6.90
CA MET A 1 -14.49 -2.30 6.28
C MET A 1 -13.74 -2.40 4.96
N ALA A 2 -14.44 -2.66 3.87
CA ALA A 2 -13.83 -2.60 2.55
C ALA A 2 -13.54 -1.12 2.26
N TYR A 3 -12.27 -0.80 2.00
CA TYR A 3 -11.88 0.54 1.61
C TYR A 3 -12.40 0.78 0.19
N ASP A 4 -13.36 1.68 0.03
CA ASP A 4 -13.83 2.07 -1.30
C ASP A 4 -12.85 3.09 -1.89
N LEU A 5 -11.90 2.58 -2.67
CA LEU A 5 -10.93 3.37 -3.42
C LEU A 5 -11.61 4.35 -4.37
N ILE A 6 -12.74 3.97 -4.98
CA ILE A 6 -13.44 4.81 -5.95
C ILE A 6 -14.11 5.98 -5.22
N ALA A 7 -14.70 5.75 -4.05
CA ALA A 7 -15.23 6.83 -3.23
C ALA A 7 -14.12 7.77 -2.75
N LEU A 8 -12.97 7.23 -2.32
CA LEU A 8 -11.82 8.04 -1.90
C LEU A 8 -11.33 8.95 -3.03
N LEU A 9 -11.15 8.42 -4.24
CA LEU A 9 -10.72 9.20 -5.40
C LEU A 9 -11.73 10.27 -5.82
N LYS A 10 -13.03 10.07 -5.55
CA LYS A 10 -14.10 11.04 -5.83
C LYS A 10 -14.30 12.08 -4.73
N SER A 11 -13.70 11.91 -3.56
CA SER A 11 -13.97 12.76 -2.39
C SER A 11 -13.35 14.15 -2.44
N GLY A 12 -12.52 14.46 -3.44
CA GLY A 12 -11.83 15.74 -3.58
C GLY A 12 -10.62 15.91 -2.65
N VAL A 13 -10.30 14.91 -1.83
CA VAL A 13 -9.08 14.87 -1.02
C VAL A 13 -7.93 14.25 -1.81
N THR A 14 -6.71 14.71 -1.56
CA THR A 14 -5.50 14.07 -2.07
C THR A 14 -5.15 12.90 -1.15
N PRO A 15 -5.22 11.63 -1.60
CA PRO A 15 -4.90 10.50 -0.73
C PRO A 15 -3.41 10.48 -0.40
N LEU A 16 -3.06 10.09 0.82
CA LEU A 16 -1.68 9.85 1.24
C LEU A 16 -1.28 8.40 0.92
N TYR A 17 -0.27 8.27 0.08
CA TYR A 17 0.27 6.97 -0.34
C TYR A 17 1.58 6.64 0.35
N LEU A 18 1.72 5.39 0.80
CA LEU A 18 3.04 4.78 0.99
C LEU A 18 3.48 4.14 -0.32
N ALA A 19 4.56 4.66 -0.90
CA ALA A 19 5.17 4.13 -2.12
C ALA A 19 5.79 2.73 -1.91
N PRO A 20 5.87 1.90 -2.96
CA PRO A 20 6.59 0.63 -2.91
C PRO A 20 8.09 0.88 -2.78
N GLN A 21 8.70 0.32 -1.74
CA GLN A 21 10.12 0.48 -1.44
C GLN A 21 10.67 -0.87 -0.94
N ALA A 22 11.57 -1.49 -1.69
CA ALA A 22 12.20 -2.76 -1.30
C ALA A 22 13.02 -2.60 -0.02
N GLY A 23 12.89 -3.55 0.91
CA GLY A 23 13.49 -3.52 2.24
C GLY A 23 12.88 -2.50 3.21
N VAL A 24 11.81 -1.79 2.81
CA VAL A 24 11.18 -0.74 3.64
C VAL A 24 9.68 -0.97 3.78
N SER A 25 8.97 -1.12 2.66
CA SER A 25 7.50 -1.26 2.63
C SER A 25 7.00 -2.66 3.03
N GLU A 26 7.68 -3.32 3.97
CA GLU A 26 7.30 -4.61 4.55
C GLU A 26 6.06 -4.50 5.46
N SER A 27 5.46 -5.64 5.82
CA SER A 27 4.19 -5.67 6.57
C SER A 27 4.21 -4.83 7.87
N PRO A 28 5.25 -4.91 8.74
CA PRO A 28 5.32 -4.06 9.93
C PRO A 28 5.29 -2.57 9.63
N PHE A 29 6.08 -2.10 8.65
CA PHE A 29 6.15 -0.69 8.28
C PHE A 29 4.83 -0.19 7.68
N ARG A 30 4.18 -0.97 6.81
CA ARG A 30 2.86 -0.60 6.26
C ARG A 30 1.81 -0.44 7.38
N ARG A 31 1.83 -1.33 8.38
CA ARG A 31 0.94 -1.24 9.54
C ARG A 31 1.22 0.01 10.38
N LEU A 32 2.48 0.41 10.50
CA LEU A 32 2.86 1.67 11.13
C LEU A 32 2.31 2.86 10.33
N CYS A 33 2.60 2.95 9.03
CA CYS A 33 2.11 4.05 8.18
C CYS A 33 0.57 4.16 8.21
N ARG A 34 -0.16 3.04 8.26
CA ARG A 34 -1.62 3.07 8.45
C ARG A 34 -2.04 3.77 9.74
N ARG A 35 -1.35 3.51 10.85
CA ARG A 35 -1.62 4.15 12.15
C ARG A 35 -1.29 5.66 12.13
N PHE A 36 -0.42 6.08 11.22
CA PHE A 36 0.00 7.48 11.05
C PHE A 36 -0.76 8.22 9.93
N GLY A 37 -1.84 7.64 9.38
CA GLY A 37 -2.74 8.33 8.46
C GLY A 37 -2.48 8.09 6.98
N ALA A 38 -1.70 7.08 6.60
CA ALA A 38 -1.62 6.67 5.19
C ALA A 38 -2.94 6.00 4.75
N ASP A 39 -3.56 6.54 3.71
CA ASP A 39 -4.81 6.04 3.14
C ASP A 39 -4.55 4.74 2.34
N ILE A 40 -3.52 4.78 1.49
CA ILE A 40 -3.17 3.70 0.57
C ILE A 40 -1.74 3.23 0.84
N LEU A 41 -1.56 1.92 0.91
CA LEU A 41 -0.27 1.29 1.20
C LEU A 41 0.03 0.27 0.12
N VAL A 42 1.23 0.32 -0.44
CA VAL A 42 1.71 -0.62 -1.44
C VAL A 42 2.81 -1.48 -0.81
N SER A 43 2.84 -2.78 -1.13
CA SER A 43 3.93 -3.66 -0.72
C SER A 43 5.20 -3.39 -1.50
N GLU A 44 6.27 -4.06 -1.10
CA GLU A 44 7.47 -4.21 -1.92
C GLU A 44 7.14 -4.85 -3.27
N PHE A 45 8.01 -4.65 -4.25
CA PHE A 45 7.93 -5.39 -5.51
C PHE A 45 8.25 -6.86 -5.26
N VAL A 46 7.37 -7.74 -5.75
CA VAL A 46 7.57 -9.19 -5.70
C VAL A 46 7.80 -9.69 -7.13
N SER A 47 8.85 -10.50 -7.32
CA SER A 47 9.16 -11.08 -8.62
C SER A 47 8.08 -12.08 -9.03
N ALA A 48 7.37 -11.80 -10.13
CA ALA A 48 6.39 -12.72 -10.69
C ALA A 48 7.04 -14.05 -11.12
N ALA A 49 8.24 -14.01 -11.71
CA ALA A 49 8.98 -15.22 -12.06
C ALA A 49 9.34 -16.05 -10.82
N GLY A 50 9.73 -15.38 -9.71
CA GLY A 50 10.01 -16.05 -8.44
C GLY A 50 8.77 -16.66 -7.77
N ILE A 51 7.57 -16.13 -8.03
CA ILE A 51 6.30 -16.75 -7.60
C ILE A 51 5.95 -17.95 -8.48
N VAL A 52 6.09 -17.84 -9.80
CA VAL A 52 5.63 -18.86 -10.76
C VAL A 52 6.55 -20.09 -10.81
N GLN A 53 7.83 -19.94 -10.50
CA GLN A 53 8.80 -21.04 -10.50
C GLN A 53 8.91 -21.84 -9.19
N ASN A 54 8.07 -21.52 -8.19
CA ASN A 54 7.95 -22.27 -6.93
C ASN A 54 6.62 -23.01 -6.83
#